data_AF-A0A7W0LRK3-F1
#
_entry.id   AF-A0A7W0LRK3-F1
#
_cell.length_a   1.000
_cell.length_b   1.000
_cell.length_c   1.000
_cell.angle_alpha   90.00
_cell.angle_beta   90.00
_cell.angle_gamma   90.00
#
_symmetry.space_group_name_H-M   'P 1'
#
loop_
_entity.id
_entity.type
_entity.pdbx_description
1 polymer ?
#
loop_
_entity_poly.entity_id
_entity_poly.type
_entity_poly.pdbx_seq_one_letter_code
_entity_poly.pdbx_strand_id
1 'polypeptide(L)'
;MEDDVPTGNEPVDKPDELLALHEVTAELFGTLRAWFGVPASVALDLAEVDSAVTELGDPVLIAAMAMRKLQALHLIATPGVRTTTDVVVAIVQDLQRALIQAPAMRLKLAASATDWDAELASLGSSEVTAESPVEADQADPEAERFQHLHGLLIVAMEAVLVASDGRIRVFT
;
A
#
# COMPACT_ATOMS: atom_id res chain seq x y z
N MET A 1 -25.70 39.17 -23.79
CA MET A 1 -24.75 38.88 -22.72
C MET A 1 -25.22 37.54 -22.18
N GLU A 2 -24.67 36.47 -22.72
CA GLU A 2 -24.80 35.14 -22.13
C GLU A 2 -23.96 35.18 -20.87
N ASP A 3 -24.64 35.20 -19.72
CA ASP A 3 -24.00 35.01 -18.43
C ASP A 3 -23.38 33.62 -18.45
N ASP A 4 -22.05 33.62 -18.38
CA ASP A 4 -21.20 32.45 -18.18
C ASP A 4 -21.59 31.83 -16.83
N VAL A 5 -22.51 30.87 -16.86
CA VAL A 5 -22.83 30.05 -15.69
C VAL A 5 -21.51 29.36 -15.32
N PRO A 6 -20.93 29.62 -14.14
CA PRO A 6 -19.72 28.94 -13.75
C PRO A 6 -20.07 27.46 -13.62
N THR A 7 -19.74 26.67 -14.64
CA THR A 7 -19.73 25.22 -14.50
C THR A 7 -18.75 24.96 -13.38
N GLY A 8 -19.20 24.44 -12.24
CA GLY A 8 -18.39 24.18 -11.04
C GLY A 8 -17.34 23.08 -11.26
N ASN A 9 -16.56 23.22 -12.32
CA ASN A 9 -15.74 22.25 -13.00
C ASN A 9 -14.32 22.80 -13.26
N GLU A 10 -14.01 23.97 -12.69
CA GLU A 10 -12.65 24.48 -12.68
C GLU A 10 -11.79 23.55 -11.82
N PRO A 11 -10.62 23.11 -12.32
CA PRO A 11 -9.71 22.26 -11.56
C PRO A 11 -9.32 22.93 -10.23
N VAL A 12 -9.31 22.13 -9.17
CA VAL A 12 -8.81 22.55 -7.85
C VAL A 12 -7.37 22.09 -7.70
N ASP A 13 -6.56 22.86 -7.00
CA ASP A 13 -5.19 22.44 -6.67
C ASP A 13 -5.21 21.17 -5.80
N LYS A 14 -4.26 20.28 -6.05
CA LYS A 14 -4.06 19.11 -5.18
C LYS A 14 -3.67 19.58 -3.77
N PRO A 15 -4.26 19.00 -2.72
CA PRO A 15 -3.80 19.24 -1.36
C PRO A 15 -2.37 18.69 -1.17
N ASP A 16 -1.61 19.33 -0.29
CA ASP A 16 -0.21 18.96 0.00
C ASP A 16 -0.08 17.50 0.43
N GLU A 17 -1.06 16.98 1.16
CA GLU A 17 -1.11 15.59 1.60
C GLU A 17 -1.22 14.61 0.43
N LEU A 18 -1.95 14.97 -0.64
CA LEU A 18 -2.01 14.15 -1.86
C LEU A 18 -0.67 14.18 -2.61
N LEU A 19 -0.01 15.33 -2.67
CA LEU A 19 1.31 15.46 -3.31
C LEU A 19 2.38 14.69 -2.53
N ALA A 20 2.32 14.72 -1.19
CA ALA A 20 3.21 13.98 -0.31
C ALA A 20 3.15 12.46 -0.54
N LEU A 21 2.04 11.95 -1.10
CA LEU A 21 1.93 10.52 -1.42
C LEU A 21 2.96 10.04 -2.45
N HIS A 22 3.61 10.92 -3.20
CA HIS A 22 4.65 10.52 -4.15
C HIS A 22 5.74 9.68 -3.48
N GLU A 23 6.32 10.18 -2.38
CA GLU A 23 7.36 9.46 -1.64
C GLU A 23 6.77 8.30 -0.80
N VAL A 24 5.61 8.51 -0.17
CA VAL A 24 4.95 7.49 0.67
C VAL A 24 4.65 6.22 -0.13
N THR A 25 4.14 6.38 -1.36
CA THR A 25 3.82 5.25 -2.23
C THR A 25 5.06 4.52 -2.73
N ALA A 26 6.17 5.24 -2.96
CA ALA A 26 7.45 4.63 -3.34
C ALA A 26 8.02 3.77 -2.20
N GLU A 27 7.95 4.26 -0.96
CA GLU A 27 8.41 3.51 0.21
C GLU A 27 7.53 2.27 0.46
N LEU A 28 6.21 2.42 0.49
CA LEU A 28 5.27 1.30 0.63
C LEU A 28 5.47 0.25 -0.48
N PHE A 29 5.74 0.68 -1.71
CA PHE A 29 6.02 -0.22 -2.82
C PHE A 29 7.30 -1.04 -2.57
N GLY A 30 8.36 -0.38 -2.09
CA GLY A 30 9.60 -1.03 -1.71
C GLY A 30 9.40 -2.06 -0.60
N THR A 31 8.67 -1.70 0.45
CA THR A 31 8.34 -2.59 1.58
C THR A 31 7.56 -3.81 1.13
N LEU A 32 6.48 -3.64 0.36
CA LEU A 32 5.70 -4.79 -0.15
C LEU A 32 6.52 -5.70 -1.04
N ARG A 33 7.34 -5.13 -1.93
CA ARG A 33 8.21 -5.92 -2.80
C ARG A 33 9.18 -6.79 -2.01
N ALA A 34 9.79 -6.21 -0.96
CA ALA A 34 10.72 -6.92 -0.09
C ALA A 34 10.02 -8.02 0.73
N TRP A 35 8.89 -7.70 1.37
CA TRP A 35 8.17 -8.64 2.25
C TRP A 35 7.64 -9.87 1.53
N PHE A 36 7.14 -9.71 0.31
CA PHE A 36 6.49 -10.78 -0.43
C PHE A 36 7.35 -11.33 -1.57
N GLY A 37 8.56 -10.82 -1.76
CA GLY A 37 9.44 -11.26 -2.85
C GLY A 37 8.84 -11.06 -4.23
N VAL A 38 8.03 -10.00 -4.42
CA VAL A 38 7.26 -9.80 -5.65
C VAL A 38 8.21 -9.63 -6.85
N PRO A 39 8.05 -10.43 -7.93
CA PRO A 39 8.91 -10.33 -9.10
C PRO A 39 8.72 -9.00 -9.84
N ALA A 40 9.67 -8.65 -10.70
CA ALA A 40 9.61 -7.40 -11.47
C ALA A 40 8.44 -7.35 -12.48
N SER A 41 7.90 -8.52 -12.84
CA SER A 41 6.75 -8.66 -13.72
C SER A 41 5.85 -9.76 -13.19
N VAL A 42 4.54 -9.50 -13.21
CA VAL A 42 3.49 -10.45 -12.84
C VAL A 42 2.50 -10.51 -13.99
N ALA A 43 2.21 -11.72 -14.47
CA ALA A 43 1.15 -11.94 -15.45
C ALA A 43 -0.16 -12.18 -14.70
N LEU A 44 -1.25 -11.57 -15.18
CA LEU A 44 -2.60 -11.80 -14.70
C LEU A 44 -3.36 -12.59 -15.76
N ASP A 45 -4.01 -13.68 -15.36
CA ASP A 45 -4.88 -14.42 -16.24
C ASP A 45 -6.26 -13.75 -16.33
N LEU A 46 -6.63 -13.36 -17.55
CA LEU A 46 -7.91 -12.72 -17.86
C LEU A 46 -8.80 -13.62 -18.75
N ALA A 47 -8.49 -14.91 -18.86
CA ALA A 47 -9.23 -15.85 -19.71
C ALA A 47 -10.67 -16.06 -19.21
N GLU A 48 -10.86 -16.20 -17.90
CA GLU A 48 -12.17 -16.44 -17.28
C GLU A 48 -12.34 -15.59 -16.01
N VAL A 49 -13.59 -15.39 -15.59
CA VAL A 49 -13.90 -14.64 -14.36
C VAL A 49 -13.33 -15.34 -13.12
N ASP A 50 -13.32 -16.67 -13.13
CA ASP A 50 -12.89 -17.49 -11.99
C ASP A 50 -11.35 -17.65 -11.88
N SER A 51 -10.58 -17.21 -12.89
CA SER A 51 -9.10 -17.18 -12.82
C SER A 51 -8.61 -16.40 -11.59
N ALA A 52 -9.37 -15.40 -11.17
CA ALA A 52 -9.08 -14.59 -9.99
C ALA A 52 -9.15 -15.37 -8.66
N VAL A 53 -9.84 -16.52 -8.57
CA VAL A 53 -10.00 -17.25 -7.30
C VAL A 53 -8.65 -17.76 -6.78
N THR A 54 -7.84 -18.34 -7.66
CA THR A 54 -6.50 -18.81 -7.30
C THR A 54 -5.56 -17.63 -7.08
N GLU A 55 -5.65 -16.60 -7.91
CA GLU A 55 -4.77 -15.43 -7.83
C GLU A 55 -5.01 -14.58 -6.57
N LEU A 56 -6.27 -14.34 -6.21
CA LEU A 56 -6.66 -13.58 -5.02
C LEU A 56 -6.51 -14.38 -3.72
N GLY A 57 -6.07 -15.63 -3.79
CA GLY A 57 -5.67 -16.44 -2.63
C GLY A 57 -4.16 -16.43 -2.36
N ASP A 58 -3.34 -16.06 -3.34
CA ASP A 58 -1.88 -16.03 -3.24
C ASP A 58 -1.40 -14.68 -2.65
N PRO A 59 -0.71 -14.69 -1.48
CA PRO A 59 -0.15 -13.49 -0.89
C PRO A 59 0.73 -12.66 -1.83
N VAL A 60 1.50 -13.31 -2.72
CA VAL A 60 2.40 -12.62 -3.65
C VAL A 60 1.61 -11.86 -4.71
N LEU A 61 0.54 -12.46 -5.24
CA LEU A 61 -0.33 -11.81 -6.23
C LEU A 61 -1.17 -10.70 -5.60
N ILE A 62 -1.70 -10.90 -4.39
CA ILE A 62 -2.38 -9.84 -3.63
C ILE A 62 -1.43 -8.64 -3.43
N ALA A 63 -0.19 -8.89 -3.02
CA ALA A 63 0.82 -7.84 -2.86
C ALA A 63 1.15 -7.16 -4.20
N ALA A 64 1.27 -7.90 -5.30
CA ALA A 64 1.49 -7.36 -6.63
C ALA A 64 0.34 -6.43 -7.10
N MET A 65 -0.90 -6.82 -6.83
CA MET A 65 -2.07 -5.98 -7.15
C MET A 65 -2.10 -4.71 -6.30
N ALA A 66 -1.75 -4.79 -5.01
CA ALA A 66 -1.61 -3.61 -4.16
C ALA A 66 -0.48 -2.70 -4.67
N MET A 67 0.67 -3.26 -5.05
CA MET A 67 1.77 -2.53 -5.67
C MET A 67 1.34 -1.83 -6.97
N ARG A 68 0.48 -2.45 -7.78
CA ARG A 68 -0.07 -1.81 -8.98
C ARG A 68 -0.92 -0.57 -8.64
N LYS A 69 -1.68 -0.62 -7.55
CA LYS A 69 -2.45 0.53 -7.04
C LYS A 69 -1.54 1.62 -6.46
N LEU A 70 -0.45 1.26 -5.77
CA LEU A 70 0.57 2.21 -5.32
C LEU A 70 1.22 2.95 -6.51
N GLN A 71 1.52 2.25 -7.62
CA GLN A 71 2.03 2.88 -8.84
C GLN A 71 1.04 3.90 -9.42
N ALA A 72 -0.26 3.57 -9.45
CA ALA A 72 -1.28 4.50 -9.93
C ALA A 72 -1.39 5.73 -9.02
N LEU A 73 -1.37 5.52 -7.70
CA LEU A 73 -1.43 6.60 -6.72
C LEU A 73 -0.17 7.49 -6.78
N HIS A 74 1.00 6.90 -6.96
CA HIS A 74 2.28 7.60 -7.15
C HIS A 74 2.24 8.53 -8.37
N LEU A 75 1.68 8.05 -9.48
CA LEU A 75 1.48 8.85 -10.68
C LEU A 75 0.52 10.00 -10.41
N ILE A 76 -0.62 9.73 -9.76
CA ILE A 76 -1.63 10.75 -9.42
C ILE A 76 -1.08 11.80 -8.45
N ALA A 77 -0.21 11.42 -7.53
CA ALA A 77 0.45 12.34 -6.59
C ALA A 77 1.46 13.28 -7.28
N THR A 78 1.84 13.02 -8.53
CA THR A 78 2.79 13.87 -9.25
C THR A 78 2.13 15.21 -9.65
N PRO A 79 2.77 16.36 -9.40
CA PRO A 79 2.24 17.67 -9.82
C PRO A 79 1.86 17.72 -11.31
N GLY A 80 0.71 18.31 -11.65
CA GLY A 80 0.23 18.44 -13.02
C GLY A 80 -0.47 17.20 -13.60
N VAL A 81 -0.44 16.05 -12.91
CA VAL A 81 -1.21 14.86 -13.32
C VAL A 81 -2.67 15.01 -12.92
N ARG A 82 -3.57 15.15 -13.90
CA ARG A 82 -4.99 15.32 -13.62
C ARG A 82 -5.61 14.07 -12.96
N THR A 83 -6.42 14.27 -11.93
CA THR A 83 -7.18 13.19 -11.25
C THR A 83 -8.55 13.69 -10.79
N THR A 84 -9.35 12.80 -10.20
CA THR A 84 -10.65 13.14 -9.60
C THR A 84 -10.78 12.56 -8.19
N THR A 85 -11.67 13.17 -7.38
CA THR A 85 -11.95 12.73 -6.00
C THR A 85 -12.20 11.23 -5.89
N ASP A 86 -13.08 10.70 -6.74
CA ASP A 86 -13.51 9.30 -6.72
C ASP A 86 -12.38 8.33 -7.07
N VAL A 87 -11.49 8.70 -8.00
CA VAL A 87 -10.32 7.89 -8.34
C VAL A 87 -9.37 7.76 -7.15
N VAL A 88 -9.07 8.88 -6.46
CA VAL A 88 -8.20 8.86 -5.28
C VAL A 88 -8.83 8.01 -4.18
N VAL A 89 -10.11 8.23 -3.87
CA VAL A 89 -10.84 7.50 -2.83
C VAL A 89 -10.87 6.00 -3.12
N ALA A 90 -11.21 5.60 -4.35
CA ALA A 90 -11.28 4.19 -4.74
C ALA A 90 -9.92 3.50 -4.59
N ILE A 91 -8.85 4.12 -5.08
CA ILE A 91 -7.49 3.56 -4.98
C ILE A 91 -7.06 3.43 -3.52
N VAL A 92 -7.28 4.45 -2.69
CA VAL A 92 -6.90 4.42 -1.27
C VAL A 92 -7.69 3.37 -0.50
N GLN A 93 -9.00 3.27 -0.69
CA GLN A 93 -9.84 2.26 -0.01
C GLN A 93 -9.42 0.83 -0.37
N ASP A 94 -9.15 0.61 -1.65
CA ASP A 94 -8.65 -0.66 -2.14
C ASP A 94 -7.29 -1.03 -1.53
N LEU A 95 -6.39 -0.04 -1.37
CA LEU A 95 -5.11 -0.22 -0.70
C LEU A 95 -5.29 -0.52 0.78
N GLN A 96 -6.18 0.18 1.50
CA GLN A 96 -6.41 -0.03 2.93
C GLN A 96 -6.71 -1.50 3.23
N ARG A 97 -7.59 -2.12 2.44
CA ARG A 97 -7.96 -3.52 2.63
C ARG A 97 -6.79 -4.49 2.42
N ALA A 98 -5.90 -4.20 1.47
CA ALA A 98 -4.73 -5.03 1.22
C ALA A 98 -3.65 -4.81 2.30
N LEU A 99 -3.35 -3.55 2.63
CA LEU A 99 -2.27 -3.16 3.53
C LEU A 99 -2.56 -3.54 4.99
N ILE A 100 -3.82 -3.52 5.43
CA ILE A 100 -4.18 -3.97 6.79
C ILE A 100 -3.88 -5.45 7.01
N GLN A 101 -3.97 -6.28 5.95
CA GLN A 101 -3.73 -7.72 6.04
C GLN A 101 -2.26 -8.09 5.81
N ALA A 102 -1.49 -7.21 5.15
CA ALA A 102 -0.12 -7.49 4.71
C ALA A 102 0.83 -7.95 5.85
N PRO A 103 0.86 -7.32 7.04
CA PRO A 103 1.76 -7.77 8.13
C PRO A 103 1.46 -9.21 8.57
N ALA A 104 0.18 -9.55 8.74
CA ALA A 104 -0.22 -10.90 9.12
C ALA A 104 0.10 -11.94 8.03
N MET A 105 -0.06 -11.56 6.76
CA MET A 105 0.29 -12.41 5.62
C MET A 105 1.81 -12.64 5.53
N ARG A 106 2.62 -11.60 5.78
CA ARG A 106 4.09 -11.68 5.84
C ARG A 106 4.53 -12.69 6.90
N LEU A 107 4.01 -12.60 8.12
CA LEU A 107 4.38 -13.50 9.21
C LEU A 107 4.01 -14.96 8.90
N LYS A 108 2.84 -15.19 8.30
CA LYS A 108 2.43 -16.54 7.85
C LYS A 108 3.38 -17.08 6.79
N LEU A 109 3.74 -16.26 5.81
CA LEU A 109 4.67 -16.65 4.75
C LEU A 109 6.06 -16.98 5.33
N ALA A 110 6.61 -16.10 6.18
CA ALA A 110 7.88 -16.31 6.85
C ALA A 110 7.87 -17.62 7.66
N ALA A 111 6.84 -17.84 8.49
CA ALA A 111 6.72 -19.05 9.29
C ALA A 111 6.63 -20.33 8.46
N SER A 112 6.03 -20.27 7.26
CA SER A 112 5.96 -21.41 6.34
C SER A 112 7.26 -21.68 5.57
N ALA A 113 8.10 -20.66 5.40
CA ALA A 113 9.36 -20.75 4.65
C ALA A 113 10.55 -21.12 5.54
N THR A 114 10.46 -20.91 6.85
CA THR A 114 11.52 -21.22 7.81
C THR A 114 11.69 -22.73 8.02
N ASP A 115 12.94 -23.20 7.94
CA ASP A 115 13.31 -24.54 8.39
C ASP A 115 13.47 -24.55 9.92
N TRP A 116 12.37 -24.88 10.60
CA TRP A 116 12.32 -24.87 12.06
C TRP A 116 13.23 -25.90 12.71
N ASP A 117 13.56 -27.00 12.02
CA ASP A 117 14.48 -28.01 12.56
C ASP A 117 15.91 -27.46 12.60
N ALA A 118 16.33 -26.76 11.55
CA ALA A 118 17.62 -26.08 11.50
C ALA A 118 17.71 -24.93 12.52
N GLU A 119 16.68 -24.09 12.62
CA GLU A 119 16.61 -23.01 13.60
C GLU A 119 16.70 -23.57 15.04
N LEU A 120 15.96 -24.62 15.35
CA LEU A 120 15.99 -25.26 16.66
C LEU A 120 17.36 -25.87 16.98
N ALA A 121 18.01 -26.50 16.00
CA ALA A 121 19.36 -27.05 16.16
C ALA A 121 20.41 -25.96 16.42
N SER A 122 20.26 -24.77 15.82
CA SER A 122 21.15 -23.63 16.04
C SER A 122 21.11 -23.11 17.48
N LEU A 123 19.93 -23.12 18.11
CA LEU A 123 19.75 -22.72 19.50
C LEU A 123 20.48 -23.63 20.49
N GLY A 124 20.63 -24.92 20.16
CA GLY A 124 21.34 -25.89 20.99
C GLY A 124 22.87 -25.89 20.82
N SER A 125 23.39 -25.24 19.79
CA SER A 125 24.82 -25.25 19.42
C SER A 125 25.55 -23.92 19.66
N SER A 126 24.82 -22.85 19.99
CA SER A 126 25.39 -21.55 20.31
C SER A 126 25.96 -21.54 21.74
N GLU A 127 27.28 -21.33 21.90
CA GLU A 127 27.84 -20.84 23.16
C GLU A 127 27.12 -19.52 23.47
N VAL A 128 26.51 -19.42 24.66
CA VAL A 128 25.63 -18.30 25.06
C VAL A 128 26.34 -16.95 24.89
N THR A 129 26.23 -16.35 23.71
CA THR A 129 26.51 -14.93 23.51
C THR A 129 25.42 -14.16 24.24
N ALA A 130 25.80 -13.19 25.07
CA ALA A 130 24.94 -12.47 25.98
C ALA A 130 23.97 -11.47 25.30
N GLU A 131 23.49 -11.76 24.10
CA GLU A 131 22.31 -11.09 23.56
C GLU A 131 21.09 -11.78 24.16
N SER A 132 20.44 -11.09 25.09
CA SER A 132 19.19 -11.58 25.66
C SER A 132 18.14 -11.75 24.55
N PRO A 133 17.30 -12.80 24.63
CA PRO A 133 16.17 -12.95 23.72
C PRO A 133 15.37 -11.66 23.68
N VAL A 134 15.00 -11.24 22.48
CA VAL A 134 14.15 -10.07 22.27
C VAL A 134 12.79 -10.34 22.94
N GLU A 135 12.30 -9.40 23.76
CA GLU A 135 10.99 -9.55 24.38
C GLU A 135 9.89 -9.61 23.30
N ALA A 136 8.89 -10.47 23.49
CA ALA A 136 7.79 -10.66 22.54
C ALA A 136 6.99 -9.37 22.28
N ASP A 137 7.05 -8.41 23.20
CA ASP A 137 6.38 -7.10 23.12
C ASP A 137 7.29 -5.99 22.56
N GLN A 138 8.51 -6.32 22.11
CA GLN A 138 9.38 -5.33 21.51
C GLN A 138 8.79 -4.85 20.17
N ALA A 139 8.65 -3.53 20.04
CA ALA A 139 8.15 -2.91 18.83
C ALA A 139 9.02 -3.26 17.61
N ASP A 140 8.38 -3.72 16.53
CA ASP A 140 9.03 -3.89 15.23
C ASP A 140 9.04 -2.52 14.50
N PRO A 141 10.19 -1.84 14.39
CA PRO A 141 10.27 -0.51 13.78
C PRO A 141 9.87 -0.52 12.30
N GLU A 142 10.04 -1.64 11.60
CA GLU A 142 9.63 -1.78 10.20
C GLU A 142 8.10 -1.85 10.11
N ALA A 143 7.45 -2.61 11.00
CA ALA A 143 6.00 -2.68 11.07
C ALA A 143 5.38 -1.34 11.50
N GLU A 144 5.99 -0.63 12.45
CA GLU A 144 5.55 0.72 12.86
C GLU A 144 5.68 1.72 11.71
N ARG A 145 6.80 1.71 10.98
CA ARG A 145 6.99 2.57 9.81
C ARG A 145 5.94 2.27 8.75
N PHE A 146 5.68 0.99 8.46
CA PHE A 146 4.65 0.58 7.52
C PHE A 146 3.25 1.06 7.93
N GLN A 147 2.89 0.92 9.21
CA GLN A 147 1.60 1.40 9.74
C GLN A 147 1.47 2.92 9.64
N HIS A 148 2.54 3.65 9.94
CA HIS A 148 2.59 5.09 9.80
C HIS A 148 2.35 5.53 8.34
N LEU A 149 3.08 4.94 7.38
CA LEU A 149 2.91 5.22 5.95
C LEU A 149 1.51 4.88 5.46
N HIS A 150 0.95 3.75 5.91
CA HIS A 150 -0.43 3.37 5.62
C HIS A 150 -1.42 4.43 6.13
N GLY A 151 -1.21 4.97 7.34
CA GLY A 151 -2.01 6.06 7.88
C GLY A 151 -1.98 7.33 7.03
N LEU A 152 -0.84 7.67 6.42
CA LEU A 152 -0.72 8.83 5.52
C LEU A 152 -1.60 8.71 4.26
N LEU A 153 -1.90 7.50 3.79
CA LEU A 153 -2.87 7.31 2.70
C LEU A 153 -4.27 7.80 3.09
N ILE A 154 -4.67 7.57 4.34
CA ILE A 154 -5.97 7.98 4.87
C ILE A 154 -6.02 9.50 4.99
N VAL A 155 -4.98 10.10 5.56
CA VAL A 155 -4.84 11.56 5.71
C VAL A 155 -4.95 12.26 4.35
N ALA A 156 -4.27 11.73 3.32
CA ALA A 156 -4.35 12.28 1.97
C ALA A 156 -5.75 12.16 1.35
N MET A 157 -6.43 11.02 1.55
CA MET A 157 -7.82 10.84 1.12
C MET A 157 -8.77 11.83 1.82
N GLU A 158 -8.61 12.03 3.13
CA GLU A 158 -9.39 13.00 3.90
C GLU A 158 -9.17 14.43 3.40
N ALA A 159 -7.92 14.82 3.13
CA ALA A 159 -7.59 16.13 2.56
C ALA A 159 -8.26 16.35 1.19
N VAL A 160 -8.29 15.32 0.33
CA VAL A 160 -9.00 15.35 -0.96
C VAL A 160 -10.51 15.48 -0.79
N LEU A 161 -11.10 14.79 0.20
CA LEU A 161 -12.53 14.92 0.51
C LEU A 161 -12.88 16.32 1.02
N VAL A 162 -12.03 16.90 1.86
CA VAL A 162 -12.18 18.28 2.35
C VAL A 162 -12.06 19.27 1.20
N ALA A 163 -11.00 19.18 0.39
CA ALA A 163 -10.78 20.08 -0.75
C ALA A 163 -11.88 20.00 -1.82
N SER A 164 -12.58 18.88 -1.90
CA SER A 164 -13.67 18.67 -2.84
C SER A 164 -15.07 18.96 -2.28
N ASP A 165 -15.18 19.35 -1.01
CA ASP A 165 -16.46 19.46 -0.26
C ASP A 165 -17.31 18.18 -0.33
N GLY A 166 -16.66 17.01 -0.36
CA GLY A 166 -17.31 15.70 -0.51
C GLY A 166 -17.97 15.47 -1.88
N ARG A 167 -17.68 16.29 -2.89
CA ARG A 167 -18.17 16.12 -4.27
C ARG A 167 -17.09 15.55 -5.16
N ILE A 168 -17.47 15.02 -6.33
CA ILE A 168 -16.50 14.68 -7.35
C ILE A 168 -15.99 15.98 -7.97
N ARG A 169 -14.70 16.27 -7.76
CA ARG A 169 -13.99 17.39 -8.38
C ARG A 169 -12.76 16.90 -9.11
N VAL A 170 -12.30 17.71 -10.06
CA VAL A 170 -11.05 17.51 -10.78
C VAL A 170 -9.92 18.19 -10.02
N PHE A 171 -8.79 17.50 -9.91
CA PHE A 171 -7.55 18.04 -9.36
C PHE A 171 -6.43 18.05 -10.40
N THR A 172 -5.54 19.04 -10.34
CA THR A 172 -4.34 19.18 -11.20
C THR A 172 -3.09 19.46 -10.41
#